data_AF-J2G1I1-F1
#
_entry.id   AF-J2G1I1-F1
#
_cell.length_a   1.000
_cell.length_b   1.000
_cell.length_c   1.000
_cell.angle_alpha   90.00
_cell.angle_beta   90.00
_cell.angle_gamma   90.00
#
_symmetry.space_group_name_H-M   'P 1'
#
loop_
_entity.id
_entity.type
_entity.pdbx_description
1 polymer ?
#
loop_
_entity_poly.entity_id
_entity_poly.type
_entity_poly.pdbx_seq_one_letter_code
_entity_poly.pdbx_strand_id
1 'polypeptide(L)'
;MRNPLSLDLSSPEGDRPTSRHVRQNASLLSDLLNEAIAYLDGDAAAELVATARKAASQESSDGEAARLDHLFADLSSDQAIFLARALASHSMLANIGEDVAGRRRHAEADAQPGDERPRTLVDAVERLIKAGKTKAELTRVLAAMNVVPVLTAHPTEVRRRSMVDRETEISRLMALRRHHLPADLDADIRERLFREIALMWRTRLYRPERITVKDEIRNALSIVRTSILPAIIDLYGDWSRQVGEHGQMAPLLKMGSWLGGDRDGHPGVNGDTLKLALASQARVILDWYAGEVRKLWSNLAVSTAYAPVSQEVLALAAQTSDPSVHRLDEPYRLALELIFDRLNAVSKKLTGSRVIFATEDAKVEPYGHPEAFVSDLKVIIDSLGRHGGERLVGGSLRTLVEVAQACGFHLMSLDLRQNADVHERTLDELYRRAGAGVKYLELDEEARSKLLISELSHQRPLVSPFTAYGEETTKELATMEAAAQMVRDYGHGCLGAYVISKSATLSDILEPLVLLKQVGLVWGGAAPRASVKISPLFETIGDLENGPRVLRQWLGLPLSRT
;
A
#
# COMPACT_ATOMS: atom_id res chain seq x y z
N MET A 1 20.97 38.54 20.43
CA MET A 1 19.96 37.47 20.36
C MET A 1 20.16 36.72 19.06
N ARG A 2 20.70 35.49 19.11
CA ARG A 2 20.83 34.59 17.96
C ARG A 2 19.58 33.72 17.87
N ASN A 3 19.11 33.51 16.64
CA ASN A 3 17.95 32.69 16.30
C ASN A 3 18.18 31.22 16.74
N PRO A 4 17.35 30.61 17.61
CA PRO A 4 17.56 29.27 18.15
C PRO A 4 17.29 28.12 17.16
N LEU A 5 17.13 28.40 15.86
CA LEU A 5 16.82 27.41 14.82
C LEU A 5 17.87 27.29 13.70
N SER A 6 19.07 27.87 13.84
CA SER A 6 20.17 27.60 12.89
C SER A 6 20.84 26.27 13.23
N LEU A 7 20.41 25.19 12.58
CA LEU A 7 21.17 23.95 12.49
C LEU A 7 22.38 24.21 11.58
N ASP A 8 23.57 24.25 12.18
CA ASP A 8 24.84 24.32 11.49
C ASP A 8 25.14 22.94 10.88
N LEU A 9 24.86 22.78 9.58
CA LEU A 9 25.06 21.54 8.82
C LEU A 9 26.42 21.49 8.11
N SER A 10 27.46 22.12 8.65
CA SER A 10 28.82 21.93 8.13
C SER A 10 29.40 20.60 8.62
N SER A 11 29.11 19.52 7.90
CA SER A 11 29.90 18.28 8.01
C SER A 11 31.25 18.45 7.31
N PRO A 12 32.38 17.97 7.86
CA PRO A 12 33.65 17.97 7.14
C PRO A 12 33.59 16.97 5.99
N GLU A 13 33.79 17.44 4.76
CA GLU A 13 33.99 16.62 3.56
C GLU A 13 35.38 15.98 3.60
N GLY A 14 35.49 14.82 4.24
CA GLY A 14 36.54 13.84 3.96
C GLY A 14 35.95 12.70 3.12
N ASP A 15 36.68 12.19 2.13
CA ASP A 15 36.24 11.10 1.24
C ASP A 15 35.92 9.83 2.08
N ARG A 16 34.64 9.70 2.44
CA ARG A 16 34.13 8.62 3.30
C ARG A 16 34.17 7.30 2.51
N PRO A 17 34.46 6.15 3.15
CA PRO A 17 34.44 4.83 2.49
C PRO A 17 33.12 4.50 1.75
N THR A 18 32.04 5.19 2.08
CA THR A 18 30.72 5.15 1.43
C THR A 18 30.73 5.58 -0.04
N SER A 19 31.47 6.63 -0.39
CA SER A 19 31.60 7.08 -1.79
C SER A 19 32.32 6.01 -2.62
N ARG A 20 33.28 5.29 -2.02
CA ARG A 20 34.07 4.27 -2.69
C ARG A 20 33.25 3.03 -3.07
N HIS A 21 32.41 2.53 -2.18
CA HIS A 21 31.59 1.33 -2.47
C HIS A 21 30.47 1.62 -3.46
N VAL A 22 29.82 2.79 -3.37
CA VAL A 22 28.85 3.24 -4.38
C VAL A 22 29.52 3.34 -5.74
N ARG A 23 30.70 3.99 -5.82
CA ARG A 23 31.48 4.10 -7.05
C ARG A 23 31.90 2.73 -7.60
N GLN A 24 32.30 1.78 -6.74
CA GLN A 24 32.68 0.42 -7.16
C GLN A 24 31.49 -0.35 -7.74
N ASN A 25 30.34 -0.33 -7.07
CA ASN A 25 29.13 -1.01 -7.55
C ASN A 25 28.64 -0.41 -8.87
N ALA A 26 28.59 0.91 -8.96
CA ALA A 26 28.19 1.61 -10.19
C ALA A 26 29.16 1.34 -11.34
N SER A 27 30.47 1.31 -11.07
CA SER A 27 31.49 0.95 -12.07
C SER A 27 31.30 -0.48 -12.56
N LEU A 28 31.16 -1.46 -11.66
CA LEU A 28 30.98 -2.86 -12.04
C LEU A 28 29.76 -3.05 -12.95
N LEU A 29 28.61 -2.50 -12.58
CA LEU A 29 27.39 -2.63 -13.38
C LEU A 29 27.52 -1.91 -14.73
N SER A 30 28.19 -0.75 -14.74
CA SER A 30 28.53 -0.03 -15.97
C SER A 30 29.42 -0.85 -16.89
N ASP A 31 30.45 -1.49 -16.35
CA ASP A 31 31.40 -2.30 -17.11
C ASP A 31 30.72 -3.53 -17.70
N LEU A 32 29.86 -4.19 -16.91
CA LEU A 32 29.03 -5.30 -17.36
C LEU A 32 28.04 -4.91 -18.46
N LEU A 33 27.48 -3.70 -18.43
CA LEU A 33 26.62 -3.20 -19.50
C LEU A 33 27.41 -2.98 -20.79
N ASN A 34 28.59 -2.36 -20.71
CA ASN A 34 29.47 -2.20 -21.86
C ASN A 34 29.91 -3.56 -22.43
N GLU A 35 30.25 -4.53 -21.57
CA GLU A 35 30.56 -5.91 -21.96
C GLU A 35 29.37 -6.56 -22.66
N ALA A 36 28.15 -6.39 -22.13
CA ALA A 36 26.93 -6.93 -22.75
C ALA A 36 26.64 -6.29 -24.11
N ILE A 37 26.87 -4.98 -24.25
CA ILE A 37 26.73 -4.27 -25.54
C ILE A 37 27.76 -4.79 -26.56
N ALA A 38 29.02 -4.93 -26.16
CA ALA A 38 30.06 -5.48 -27.03
C ALA A 38 29.72 -6.92 -27.48
N TYR A 39 29.29 -7.76 -26.54
CA TYR A 39 28.91 -9.15 -26.82
C TYR A 39 27.69 -9.26 -27.75
N LEU A 40 26.69 -8.38 -27.59
CA LEU A 40 25.40 -8.50 -28.27
C LEU A 40 25.31 -7.68 -29.57
N ASP A 41 25.93 -6.51 -29.63
CA ASP A 41 25.81 -5.54 -30.72
C ASP A 41 27.17 -5.15 -31.34
N GLY A 42 28.28 -5.70 -30.82
CA GLY A 42 29.64 -5.56 -31.37
C GLY A 42 30.46 -4.43 -30.74
N ASP A 43 31.78 -4.52 -30.90
CA ASP A 43 32.75 -3.61 -30.28
C ASP A 43 32.55 -2.14 -30.68
N ALA A 44 32.20 -1.87 -31.95
CA ALA A 44 31.93 -0.52 -32.43
C ALA A 44 30.74 0.14 -31.71
N ALA A 45 29.73 -0.65 -31.36
CA ALA A 45 28.57 -0.15 -30.62
C ALA A 45 28.92 0.20 -29.16
N ALA A 46 29.77 -0.62 -28.53
CA ALA A 46 30.30 -0.35 -27.20
C ALA A 46 31.20 0.89 -27.16
N GLU A 47 32.06 1.06 -28.18
CA GLU A 47 32.93 2.23 -28.32
C GLU A 47 32.14 3.54 -28.49
N LEU A 48 31.06 3.51 -29.27
CA LEU A 48 30.15 4.64 -29.43
C LEU A 48 29.57 5.08 -28.07
N VAL A 49 29.09 4.13 -27.26
CA VAL A 49 28.54 4.40 -25.93
C VAL A 49 29.61 4.93 -24.97
N ALA A 50 30.80 4.33 -24.97
CA ALA A 50 31.91 4.77 -24.14
C ALA A 50 32.34 6.20 -24.48
N THR A 51 32.40 6.55 -25.76
CA THR A 51 32.74 7.90 -26.24
C THR A 51 31.70 8.92 -25.78
N ALA A 52 30.41 8.61 -25.98
CA ALA A 52 29.31 9.49 -25.56
C ALA A 52 29.33 9.75 -24.05
N ARG A 53 29.59 8.70 -23.24
CA ARG A 53 29.69 8.84 -21.78
C ARG A 53 30.90 9.66 -21.35
N LYS A 54 32.06 9.45 -21.98
CA LYS A 54 33.27 10.22 -21.68
C LYS A 54 33.02 11.71 -21.93
N ALA A 55 32.42 12.05 -23.07
CA ALA A 55 32.04 13.42 -23.39
C ALA A 55 31.10 14.02 -22.33
N ALA A 56 30.04 13.29 -21.94
CA ALA A 56 29.10 13.74 -20.91
C ALA A 56 29.76 13.94 -19.53
N SER A 57 30.73 13.11 -19.15
CA SER A 57 31.42 13.21 -17.86
C SER A 57 32.44 14.36 -17.77
N GLN A 58 33.03 14.76 -18.91
CA GLN A 58 34.01 15.85 -18.97
C GLN A 58 33.34 17.24 -18.98
N GLU A 59 32.08 17.31 -19.39
CA GLU A 59 31.31 18.57 -19.36
C GLU A 59 30.99 19.03 -17.94
N SER A 60 30.74 18.08 -17.02
CA SER A 60 30.47 18.38 -15.61
C SER A 60 31.68 18.96 -14.86
N SER A 61 32.90 18.93 -15.42
CA SER A 61 34.09 19.54 -14.83
C SER A 61 34.48 20.89 -15.43
N ASP A 62 34.23 21.12 -16.73
CA ASP A 62 34.87 22.23 -17.46
C ASP A 62 33.94 23.14 -18.29
N GLY A 63 32.61 22.95 -18.29
CA GLY A 63 31.68 23.91 -18.91
C GLY A 63 31.77 24.04 -20.44
N GLU A 64 32.38 23.09 -21.14
CA GLU A 64 32.48 23.08 -22.61
C GLU A 64 31.27 22.41 -23.29
N ALA A 65 30.14 23.13 -23.39
CA ALA A 65 28.91 22.68 -24.07
C ALA A 65 29.10 22.27 -25.56
N ALA A 66 30.20 22.69 -26.19
CA ALA A 66 30.39 22.56 -27.64
C ALA A 66 30.72 21.12 -28.12
N ARG A 67 31.16 20.20 -27.25
CA ARG A 67 31.58 18.84 -27.68
C ARG A 67 30.43 17.85 -27.82
N LEU A 68 29.37 17.97 -27.01
CA LEU A 68 28.19 17.13 -27.15
C LEU A 68 27.37 17.52 -28.37
N ASP A 69 27.26 18.82 -28.68
CA ASP A 69 26.54 19.32 -29.86
C ASP A 69 27.08 18.69 -31.16
N HIS A 70 28.40 18.59 -31.31
CA HIS A 70 29.00 17.92 -32.48
C HIS A 70 28.85 16.40 -32.45
N LEU A 71 28.96 15.75 -31.29
CA LEU A 71 28.81 14.30 -31.16
C LEU A 71 27.39 13.84 -31.50
N PHE A 72 26.38 14.64 -31.15
CA PHE A 72 24.97 14.32 -31.42
C PHE A 72 24.49 14.82 -32.79
N ALA A 73 25.14 15.83 -33.39
CA ALA A 73 24.78 16.36 -34.72
C ALA A 73 25.00 15.35 -35.85
N ASP A 74 26.01 14.48 -35.75
CA ASP A 74 26.38 13.52 -36.79
C ASP A 74 25.74 12.13 -36.62
N LEU A 75 24.87 11.94 -35.61
CA LEU A 75 24.22 10.65 -35.37
C LEU A 75 23.07 10.39 -36.32
N SER A 76 22.98 9.15 -36.82
CA SER A 76 21.73 8.66 -37.40
C SER A 76 20.63 8.55 -36.34
N SER A 77 19.36 8.57 -36.76
CA SER A 77 18.24 8.32 -35.83
C SER A 77 18.38 6.98 -35.09
N ASP A 78 18.89 5.94 -35.75
CA ASP A 78 19.10 4.64 -35.12
C ASP A 78 20.19 4.68 -34.04
N GLN A 79 21.29 5.41 -34.31
CA GLN A 79 22.34 5.63 -33.32
C GLN A 79 21.86 6.48 -32.14
N ALA A 80 21.05 7.50 -32.39
CA ALA A 80 20.46 8.33 -31.34
C ALA A 80 19.52 7.53 -30.44
N ILE A 81 18.64 6.69 -31.01
CA ILE A 81 17.75 5.79 -30.25
C ILE A 81 18.58 4.77 -29.44
N PHE A 82 19.63 4.21 -30.05
CA PHE A 82 20.53 3.27 -29.40
C PHE A 82 21.25 3.90 -28.20
N LEU A 83 21.82 5.09 -28.38
CA LEU A 83 22.51 5.84 -27.33
C LEU A 83 21.56 6.27 -26.21
N ALA A 84 20.36 6.75 -26.54
CA ALA A 84 19.34 7.07 -25.55
C ALA A 84 19.00 5.84 -24.70
N ARG A 85 18.87 4.66 -25.30
CA ARG A 85 18.66 3.38 -24.59
C ARG A 85 19.84 3.03 -23.69
N ALA A 86 21.08 3.18 -24.19
CA ALA A 86 22.29 2.88 -23.44
C ALA A 86 22.43 3.78 -22.20
N LEU A 87 22.27 5.09 -22.38
CA LEU A 87 22.35 6.08 -21.30
C LEU A 87 21.25 5.88 -20.26
N ALA A 88 20.01 5.60 -20.68
CA ALA A 88 18.94 5.24 -19.77
C ALA A 88 19.31 3.99 -18.94
N SER A 89 19.79 2.93 -19.60
CA SER A 89 20.22 1.67 -18.95
C SER A 89 21.35 1.90 -17.94
N HIS A 90 22.34 2.74 -18.26
CA HIS A 90 23.38 3.14 -17.33
C HIS A 90 22.83 3.86 -16.10
N SER A 91 21.90 4.81 -16.28
CA SER A 91 21.27 5.53 -15.17
C SER A 91 20.51 4.58 -14.24
N MET A 92 19.75 3.62 -14.79
CA MET A 92 19.06 2.61 -13.99
C MET A 92 20.03 1.73 -13.20
N LEU A 93 21.11 1.25 -13.82
CA LEU A 93 22.13 0.45 -13.14
C LEU A 93 22.89 1.24 -12.06
N ALA A 94 23.16 2.53 -12.30
CA ALA A 94 23.78 3.40 -11.31
C ALA A 94 22.88 3.53 -10.06
N ASN A 95 21.58 3.75 -10.24
CA ASN A 95 20.61 3.80 -9.14
C ASN A 95 20.59 2.48 -8.35
N ILE A 96 20.63 1.32 -9.02
CA ILE A 96 20.73 0.02 -8.34
C ILE A 96 22.01 -0.09 -7.52
N GLY A 97 23.14 0.33 -8.10
CA GLY A 97 24.45 0.31 -7.42
C GLY A 97 24.44 1.14 -6.14
N GLU A 98 23.80 2.30 -6.17
CA GLU A 98 23.59 3.19 -5.03
C GLU A 98 22.63 2.60 -4.00
N ASP A 99 21.47 2.10 -4.42
CA ASP A 99 20.45 1.50 -3.53
C ASP A 99 20.98 0.30 -2.75
N VAL A 100 21.77 -0.57 -3.40
CA VAL A 100 22.39 -1.73 -2.75
C VAL A 100 23.44 -1.27 -1.74
N ALA A 101 24.27 -0.29 -2.09
CA ALA A 101 25.24 0.27 -1.16
C ALA A 101 24.56 0.98 0.03
N GLY A 102 23.45 1.70 -0.21
CA GLY A 102 22.63 2.34 0.81
C GLY A 102 22.01 1.35 1.79
N ARG A 103 21.34 0.29 1.29
CA ARG A 103 20.78 -0.78 2.13
C ARG A 103 21.84 -1.48 2.97
N ARG A 104 23.03 -1.69 2.39
CA ARG A 104 24.16 -2.27 3.11
C ARG A 104 24.64 -1.39 4.27
N ARG A 105 24.69 -0.07 4.08
CA ARG A 105 24.97 0.88 5.19
C ARG A 105 23.97 0.76 6.32
N HIS A 106 22.67 0.66 6.03
CA HIS A 106 21.66 0.48 7.08
C HIS A 106 21.92 -0.79 7.90
N ALA A 107 22.13 -1.93 7.22
CA ALA A 107 22.42 -3.19 7.89
C ALA A 107 23.75 -3.20 8.68
N GLU A 108 24.78 -2.47 8.21
CA GLU A 108 26.08 -2.37 8.88
C GLU A 108 26.08 -1.34 10.03
N ALA A 109 25.33 -0.24 9.90
CA ALA A 109 25.13 0.76 10.95
C ALA A 109 24.33 0.22 12.14
N ASP A 110 23.40 -0.71 11.91
CA ASP A 110 22.73 -1.44 12.98
C ASP A 110 23.71 -2.26 13.84
N ALA A 111 24.84 -2.69 13.25
CA ALA A 111 25.83 -3.54 13.89
C ALA A 111 26.92 -2.80 14.70
N GLN A 112 27.10 -1.47 14.53
CA GLN A 112 28.13 -0.71 15.25
C GLN A 112 27.53 0.32 16.22
N PRO A 113 28.00 0.39 17.49
CA PRO A 113 27.58 1.43 18.43
C PRO A 113 28.16 2.80 18.01
N GLY A 114 27.30 3.76 17.65
CA GLY A 114 27.68 5.17 17.50
C GLY A 114 27.42 5.81 16.13
N ASP A 115 27.03 5.04 15.11
CA ASP A 115 26.62 5.60 13.82
C ASP A 115 25.19 6.20 13.91
N GLU A 116 24.86 7.16 13.03
CA GLU A 116 23.53 7.79 12.96
C GLU A 116 22.45 6.77 12.59
N ARG A 117 22.01 5.99 13.59
CA ARG A 117 20.90 5.06 13.43
C ARG A 117 19.67 5.82 12.92
N PRO A 118 18.95 5.29 11.92
CA PRO A 118 17.66 5.86 11.53
C PRO A 118 16.79 5.93 12.77
N ARG A 119 16.16 7.09 13.04
CA ARG A 119 15.31 7.25 14.22
C ARG A 119 14.08 6.36 14.08
N THR A 120 14.05 5.24 14.81
CA THR A 120 12.93 4.30 14.81
C THR A 120 11.84 4.73 15.79
N LEU A 121 10.65 4.12 15.70
CA LEU A 121 9.61 4.28 16.71
C LEU A 121 10.11 3.83 18.10
N VAL A 122 10.90 2.76 18.15
CA VAL A 122 11.52 2.24 19.37
C VAL A 122 12.42 3.31 19.99
N ASP A 123 13.31 3.91 19.21
CA ASP A 123 14.21 4.99 19.69
C ASP A 123 13.42 6.20 20.21
N ALA A 124 12.32 6.55 19.54
CA ALA A 124 11.46 7.65 19.96
C ALA A 124 10.79 7.35 21.32
N VAL A 125 10.29 6.14 21.50
CA VAL A 125 9.70 5.67 22.76
C VAL A 125 10.75 5.66 23.87
N GLU A 126 11.95 5.13 23.63
CA GLU A 126 13.03 5.14 24.62
C GLU A 126 13.43 6.55 25.05
N ARG A 127 13.52 7.49 24.09
CA ARG A 127 13.82 8.90 24.39
C ARG A 127 12.73 9.54 25.23
N LEU A 128 11.46 9.25 24.96
CA LEU A 128 10.34 9.78 25.74
C LEU A 128 10.33 9.20 27.16
N ILE A 129 10.64 7.92 27.34
CA ILE A 129 10.81 7.32 28.66
C ILE A 129 11.96 8.00 29.41
N LYS A 130 13.12 8.23 28.76
CA LYS A 130 14.24 8.98 29.35
C LYS A 130 13.88 10.42 29.70
N ALA A 131 12.95 11.03 28.96
CA ALA A 131 12.40 12.37 29.24
C ALA A 131 11.29 12.37 30.31
N GLY A 132 11.01 11.23 30.97
CA GLY A 132 10.08 11.12 32.09
C GLY A 132 8.65 10.73 31.72
N LYS A 133 8.37 10.31 30.48
CA LYS A 133 7.04 9.80 30.11
C LYS A 133 6.81 8.38 30.63
N THR A 134 5.63 8.16 31.18
CA THR A 134 5.21 6.86 31.71
C THR A 134 4.79 5.92 30.57
N LYS A 135 4.91 4.61 30.79
CA LYS A 135 4.43 3.61 29.82
C LYS A 135 2.95 3.78 29.49
N ALA A 136 2.11 4.05 30.49
CA ALA A 136 0.68 4.25 30.30
C ALA A 136 0.34 5.47 29.42
N GLU A 137 1.10 6.57 29.53
CA GLU A 137 0.93 7.71 28.62
C GLU A 137 1.29 7.33 27.18
N LEU A 138 2.38 6.59 27.00
CA LEU A 138 2.85 6.15 25.68
C LEU A 138 1.88 5.17 25.05
N THR A 139 1.36 4.17 25.79
CA THR A 139 0.31 3.26 25.31
C THR A 139 -0.90 4.06 24.81
N ARG A 140 -1.34 5.07 25.56
CA ARG A 140 -2.48 5.92 25.17
C ARG A 140 -2.21 6.70 23.89
N VAL A 141 -1.02 7.28 23.74
CA VAL A 141 -0.64 8.03 22.54
C VAL A 141 -0.58 7.09 21.34
N LEU A 142 0.10 5.94 21.46
CA LEU A 142 0.24 4.96 20.39
C LEU A 142 -1.12 4.39 19.96
N ALA A 143 -2.04 4.16 20.90
CA ALA A 143 -3.40 3.72 20.61
C ALA A 143 -4.23 4.78 19.85
N ALA A 144 -3.90 6.06 19.98
CA ALA A 144 -4.57 7.15 19.28
C ALA A 144 -3.92 7.51 17.93
N MET A 145 -2.71 7.01 17.64
CA MET A 145 -2.02 7.26 16.38
C MET A 145 -2.62 6.44 15.24
N ASN A 146 -2.75 7.07 14.06
CA ASN A 146 -3.20 6.42 12.84
C ASN A 146 -2.46 7.02 11.64
N VAL A 147 -1.45 6.30 11.16
CA VAL A 147 -0.61 6.64 10.01
C VAL A 147 -1.05 5.75 8.85
N VAL A 148 -1.43 6.38 7.73
CA VAL A 148 -1.94 5.68 6.54
C VAL A 148 -1.23 6.20 5.30
N PRO A 149 -0.07 5.67 4.92
CA PRO A 149 0.54 5.98 3.63
C PRO A 149 -0.36 5.48 2.51
N VAL A 150 -0.67 6.35 1.54
CA VAL A 150 -1.59 6.05 0.45
C VAL A 150 -0.80 5.82 -0.84
N LEU A 151 -0.93 4.61 -1.40
CA LEU A 151 -0.32 4.28 -2.68
C LEU A 151 -1.12 4.87 -3.83
N THR A 152 -0.45 5.65 -4.67
CA THR A 152 -1.02 6.21 -5.90
C THR A 152 -0.48 5.46 -7.12
N ALA A 153 -1.22 5.48 -8.23
CA ALA A 153 -0.64 5.09 -9.50
C ALA A 153 0.52 6.03 -9.85
N HIS A 154 1.58 5.51 -10.45
CA HIS A 154 2.64 6.34 -10.99
C HIS A 154 2.20 6.80 -12.40
N PRO A 155 1.89 8.10 -12.62
CA PRO A 155 1.22 8.59 -13.83
C PRO A 155 2.01 8.34 -15.13
N THR A 156 3.30 8.02 -15.01
CA THR A 156 4.24 7.84 -16.11
C THR A 156 5.07 6.58 -15.96
N GLU A 157 4.53 5.48 -15.39
CA GLU A 157 5.29 4.21 -15.36
C GLU A 157 5.38 3.59 -16.76
N VAL A 158 6.22 4.18 -17.62
CA VAL A 158 6.49 3.73 -18.98
C VAL A 158 7.29 2.40 -18.95
N ARG A 159 7.93 2.09 -17.81
CA ARG A 159 8.77 0.91 -17.66
C ARG A 159 7.95 -0.38 -17.64
N ARG A 160 8.49 -1.41 -18.29
CA ARG A 160 7.88 -2.74 -18.30
C ARG A 160 8.17 -3.46 -17.00
N ARG A 161 7.22 -4.28 -16.55
CA ARG A 161 7.43 -5.16 -15.38
C ARG A 161 8.66 -6.05 -15.52
N SER A 162 8.92 -6.56 -16.72
CA SER A 162 10.12 -7.34 -17.03
C SER A 162 11.43 -6.59 -16.78
N MET A 163 11.40 -5.24 -16.82
CA MET A 163 12.53 -4.40 -16.44
C MET A 163 12.68 -4.39 -14.92
N VAL A 164 11.60 -4.09 -14.18
CA VAL A 164 11.57 -4.07 -12.70
C VAL A 164 11.98 -5.42 -12.11
N ASP A 165 11.50 -6.53 -12.67
CA ASP A 165 11.88 -7.89 -12.26
C ASP A 165 13.40 -8.10 -12.43
N ARG A 166 13.99 -7.54 -13.49
CA ARG A 166 15.43 -7.60 -13.77
C ARG A 166 16.23 -6.71 -12.82
N GLU A 167 15.78 -5.48 -12.57
CA GLU A 167 16.39 -4.57 -11.60
C GLU A 167 16.40 -5.20 -10.20
N THR A 168 15.33 -5.91 -9.83
CA THR A 168 15.21 -6.65 -8.56
C THR A 168 16.23 -7.78 -8.48
N GLU A 169 16.39 -8.59 -9.53
CA GLU A 169 17.35 -9.69 -9.55
C GLU A 169 18.80 -9.18 -9.56
N ILE A 170 19.10 -8.12 -10.32
CA ILE A 170 20.42 -7.46 -10.31
C ILE A 170 20.72 -6.94 -8.89
N SER A 171 19.75 -6.28 -8.25
CA SER A 171 19.89 -5.81 -6.87
C SER A 171 20.16 -6.97 -5.89
N ARG A 172 19.47 -8.10 -6.05
CA ARG A 172 19.65 -9.30 -5.22
C ARG A 172 21.06 -9.88 -5.38
N LEU A 173 21.52 -10.05 -6.61
CA LEU A 173 22.86 -10.54 -6.92
C LEU A 173 23.96 -9.60 -6.40
N MET A 174 23.77 -8.28 -6.56
CA MET A 174 24.66 -7.27 -5.99
C MET A 174 24.71 -7.32 -4.46
N ALA A 175 23.58 -7.58 -3.78
CA ALA A 175 23.54 -7.73 -2.33
C ALA A 175 24.27 -9.00 -1.84
N LEU A 176 24.41 -10.03 -2.67
CA LEU A 176 25.18 -11.24 -2.35
C LEU A 176 26.70 -11.02 -2.43
N ARG A 177 27.17 -10.03 -3.20
CA ARG A 177 28.59 -9.64 -3.31
C ARG A 177 29.10 -9.00 -2.01
N ARG A 178 29.56 -9.84 -1.07
CA ARG A 178 30.24 -9.43 0.18
C ARG A 178 31.75 -9.29 -0.03
N HIS A 179 32.45 -8.55 0.84
CA HIS A 179 33.91 -8.30 0.71
C HIS A 179 34.81 -9.54 0.78
N HIS A 180 34.28 -10.70 1.20
CA HIS A 180 35.03 -11.94 1.36
C HIS A 180 34.26 -13.15 0.81
N LEU A 181 33.95 -13.13 -0.48
CA LEU A 181 33.42 -14.31 -1.15
C LEU A 181 34.56 -15.21 -1.66
N PRO A 182 34.37 -16.54 -1.64
CA PRO A 182 35.18 -17.47 -2.43
C PRO A 182 35.23 -17.05 -3.91
N ALA A 183 36.39 -17.22 -4.56
CA ALA A 183 36.63 -16.71 -5.92
C ALA A 183 35.69 -17.33 -6.98
N ASP A 184 35.36 -18.61 -6.81
CA ASP A 184 34.39 -19.35 -7.63
C ASP A 184 32.97 -18.78 -7.50
N LEU A 185 32.56 -18.44 -6.27
CA LEU A 185 31.26 -17.83 -6.00
C LEU A 185 31.18 -16.39 -6.52
N ASP A 186 32.25 -15.60 -6.40
CA ASP A 186 32.29 -14.24 -6.96
C ASP A 186 32.20 -14.25 -8.49
N ALA A 187 32.86 -15.21 -9.14
CA ALA A 187 32.80 -15.43 -10.58
C ALA A 187 31.40 -15.86 -11.04
N ASP A 188 30.75 -16.83 -10.36
CA ASP A 188 29.37 -17.24 -10.65
C ASP A 188 28.38 -16.08 -10.50
N ILE A 189 28.51 -15.26 -9.43
CA ILE A 189 27.66 -14.08 -9.26
C ILE A 189 27.91 -13.05 -10.37
N ARG A 190 29.17 -12.83 -10.77
CA ARG A 190 29.50 -11.95 -11.89
C ARG A 190 28.82 -12.41 -13.19
N GLU A 191 28.90 -13.69 -13.50
CA GLU A 191 28.31 -14.28 -14.70
C GLU A 191 26.78 -14.14 -14.70
N ARG A 192 26.14 -14.36 -13.55
CA ARG A 192 24.70 -14.13 -13.39
C ARG A 192 24.35 -12.66 -13.58
N LEU A 193 25.13 -11.72 -13.02
CA LEU A 193 24.94 -10.29 -13.22
C LEU A 193 25.05 -9.92 -14.71
N PHE A 194 26.08 -10.42 -15.41
CA PHE A 194 26.23 -10.24 -16.85
C PHE A 194 24.97 -10.71 -17.59
N ARG A 195 24.51 -11.94 -17.33
CA ARG A 195 23.30 -12.50 -17.95
C ARG A 195 22.06 -11.63 -17.71
N GLU A 196 21.83 -11.19 -16.48
CA GLU A 196 20.66 -10.37 -16.16
C GLU A 196 20.75 -8.98 -16.83
N ILE A 197 21.94 -8.37 -16.90
CA ILE A 197 22.17 -7.10 -17.61
C ILE A 197 22.01 -7.26 -19.13
N ALA A 198 22.52 -8.34 -19.72
CA ALA A 198 22.33 -8.66 -21.13
C ALA A 198 20.85 -8.86 -21.49
N LEU A 199 20.10 -9.55 -20.62
CA LEU A 199 18.65 -9.72 -20.77
C LEU A 199 17.91 -8.39 -20.59
N MET A 200 18.34 -7.55 -19.64
CA MET A 200 17.84 -6.18 -19.46
C MET A 200 18.02 -5.38 -20.75
N TRP A 201 19.21 -5.43 -21.36
CA TRP A 201 19.55 -4.70 -22.58
C TRP A 201 18.71 -5.11 -23.80
N ARG A 202 18.42 -6.41 -23.94
CA ARG A 202 17.50 -6.93 -24.97
C ARG A 202 16.02 -6.71 -24.64
N THR A 203 15.69 -6.30 -23.42
CA THR A 203 14.32 -6.01 -23.01
C THR A 203 13.95 -4.59 -23.39
N ARG A 204 12.77 -4.41 -24.01
CA ARG A 204 12.27 -3.08 -24.36
C ARG A 204 12.01 -2.27 -23.08
N LEU A 205 12.71 -1.14 -22.92
CA LEU A 205 12.57 -0.24 -21.77
C LEU A 205 11.13 0.27 -21.61
N TYR A 206 10.54 0.71 -22.72
CA TYR A 206 9.28 1.44 -22.73
C TYR A 206 8.11 0.60 -23.25
N ARG A 207 6.92 0.85 -22.70
CA ARG A 207 5.65 0.35 -23.23
C ARG A 207 5.18 1.24 -24.39
N PRO A 208 4.80 0.67 -25.54
CA PRO A 208 4.21 1.44 -26.64
C PRO A 208 2.74 1.81 -26.37
N GLU A 209 2.05 1.08 -25.49
CA GLU A 209 0.63 1.26 -25.16
C GLU A 209 0.45 1.76 -23.73
N ARG A 210 -0.65 2.50 -23.49
CA ARG A 210 -1.05 2.95 -22.15
C ARG A 210 -1.37 1.75 -21.26
N ILE A 211 -1.00 1.85 -19.99
CA ILE A 211 -1.29 0.83 -18.98
C ILE A 211 -2.80 0.86 -18.68
N THR A 212 -3.43 -0.32 -18.56
CA THR A 212 -4.82 -0.41 -18.10
C THR A 212 -4.88 -0.29 -16.57
N VAL A 213 -6.00 0.17 -16.01
CA VAL A 213 -6.20 0.20 -14.53
C VAL A 213 -5.93 -1.16 -13.88
N LYS A 214 -6.31 -2.26 -14.56
CA LYS A 214 -6.03 -3.64 -14.13
C LYS A 214 -4.53 -3.95 -14.07
N ASP A 215 -3.73 -3.43 -14.99
CA ASP A 215 -2.28 -3.58 -14.96
C ASP A 215 -1.65 -2.74 -13.83
N GLU A 216 -2.15 -1.53 -13.58
CA GLU A 216 -1.70 -0.68 -12.47
C GLU A 216 -1.92 -1.36 -11.11
N ILE A 217 -3.15 -1.86 -10.87
CA ILE A 217 -3.48 -2.64 -9.67
C ILE A 217 -2.53 -3.83 -9.52
N ARG A 218 -2.26 -4.57 -10.60
CA ARG A 218 -1.38 -5.75 -10.56
C ARG A 218 0.08 -5.38 -10.26
N ASN A 219 0.58 -4.30 -10.84
CA ASN A 219 1.96 -3.86 -10.62
C ASN A 219 2.15 -3.39 -9.18
N ALA A 220 1.23 -2.57 -8.67
CA ALA A 220 1.26 -2.10 -7.28
C ALA A 220 1.18 -3.26 -6.29
N LEU A 221 0.26 -4.22 -6.51
CA LEU A 221 0.15 -5.41 -5.65
C LEU A 221 1.38 -6.29 -5.68
N SER A 222 2.16 -6.28 -6.77
CA SER A 222 3.45 -6.95 -6.81
C SER A 222 4.41 -6.35 -5.79
N ILE A 223 4.54 -5.01 -5.77
CA ILE A 223 5.38 -4.27 -4.80
C ILE A 223 4.87 -4.49 -3.38
N VAL A 224 3.54 -4.46 -3.20
CA VAL A 224 2.94 -4.71 -1.89
C VAL A 224 3.31 -6.09 -1.38
N ARG A 225 3.20 -7.12 -2.22
CA ARG A 225 3.52 -8.50 -1.86
C ARG A 225 5.01 -8.71 -1.57
N THR A 226 5.91 -8.09 -2.35
CA THR A 226 7.35 -8.34 -2.24
C THR A 226 8.05 -7.46 -1.20
N SER A 227 7.48 -6.30 -0.85
CA SER A 227 8.19 -5.29 -0.07
C SER A 227 7.34 -4.70 1.05
N ILE A 228 6.13 -4.19 0.76
CA ILE A 228 5.34 -3.47 1.77
C ILE A 228 4.79 -4.41 2.85
N LEU A 229 4.15 -5.52 2.47
CA LEU A 229 3.58 -6.47 3.43
C LEU A 229 4.68 -7.10 4.31
N PRO A 230 5.81 -7.59 3.77
CA PRO A 230 6.95 -8.02 4.59
C PRO A 230 7.42 -6.94 5.57
N ALA A 231 7.57 -5.69 5.12
CA ALA A 231 7.99 -4.59 6.00
C ALA A 231 6.97 -4.31 7.12
N ILE A 232 5.67 -4.37 6.84
CA ILE A 232 4.62 -4.23 7.87
C ILE A 232 4.72 -5.35 8.90
N ILE A 233 4.91 -6.59 8.45
CA ILE A 233 5.06 -7.76 9.33
C ILE A 233 6.28 -7.59 10.24
N ASP A 234 7.43 -7.19 9.67
CA ASP A 234 8.66 -6.97 10.44
C ASP A 234 8.50 -5.82 11.45
N LEU A 235 7.89 -4.70 11.04
CA LEU A 235 7.64 -3.56 11.91
C LEU A 235 6.73 -3.92 13.09
N TYR A 236 5.60 -4.59 12.85
CA TYR A 236 4.72 -5.01 13.95
C TYR A 236 5.39 -6.05 14.84
N GLY A 237 6.10 -7.03 14.26
CA GLY A 237 6.86 -8.02 15.02
C GLY A 237 7.95 -7.41 15.91
N ASP A 238 8.55 -6.30 15.48
CA ASP A 238 9.53 -5.56 16.27
C ASP A 238 8.88 -4.66 17.33
N TRP A 239 7.87 -3.87 16.95
CA TRP A 239 7.16 -2.97 17.85
C TRP A 239 6.45 -3.73 18.97
N SER A 240 5.79 -4.83 18.66
CA SER A 240 5.14 -5.71 19.63
C SER A 240 6.12 -6.16 20.72
N ARG A 241 7.35 -6.50 20.31
CA ARG A 241 8.39 -7.00 21.21
C ARG A 241 9.03 -5.92 22.06
N GLN A 242 9.32 -4.76 21.47
CA GLN A 242 10.14 -3.72 22.11
C GLN A 242 9.31 -2.61 22.77
N VAL A 243 8.13 -2.31 22.23
CA VAL A 243 7.28 -1.18 22.64
C VAL A 243 5.92 -1.64 23.18
N GLY A 244 5.41 -2.77 22.66
CA GLY A 244 4.08 -3.27 22.97
C GLY A 244 3.85 -3.60 24.44
N GLU A 245 2.65 -3.32 24.92
CA GLU A 245 2.23 -3.68 26.28
C GLU A 245 1.73 -5.13 26.27
N HIS A 246 2.31 -6.00 27.11
CA HIS A 246 2.07 -7.47 27.07
C HIS A 246 2.32 -8.11 25.69
N GLY A 247 3.25 -7.54 24.91
CA GLY A 247 3.51 -8.01 23.55
C GLY A 247 2.32 -7.77 22.61
N GLN A 248 1.62 -6.64 22.78
CA GLN A 248 0.57 -6.21 21.88
C GLN A 248 0.80 -4.75 21.47
N MET A 249 0.67 -4.49 20.18
CA MET A 249 0.74 -3.16 19.59
C MET A 249 -0.62 -2.75 19.00
N ALA A 250 -1.01 -1.49 19.20
CA ALA A 250 -2.18 -0.94 18.51
C ALA A 250 -1.91 -0.84 16.99
N PRO A 251 -2.92 -1.00 16.12
CA PRO A 251 -2.76 -0.94 14.68
C PRO A 251 -2.58 0.52 14.19
N LEU A 252 -1.43 1.11 14.51
CA LEU A 252 -1.12 2.51 14.24
C LEU A 252 -0.69 2.76 12.79
N LEU A 253 -0.10 1.76 12.12
CA LEU A 253 0.32 1.84 10.72
C LEU A 253 -0.62 0.97 9.88
N LYS A 254 -1.33 1.61 8.97
CA LYS A 254 -2.19 0.96 7.96
C LYS A 254 -1.77 1.46 6.59
N MET A 255 -2.27 0.84 5.53
CA MET A 255 -2.00 1.27 4.16
C MET A 255 -3.30 1.73 3.50
N GLY A 256 -3.19 2.77 2.67
CA GLY A 256 -4.26 3.20 1.77
C GLY A 256 -3.86 3.04 0.31
N SER A 257 -4.81 3.13 -0.59
CA SER A 257 -4.56 3.10 -2.03
C SER A 257 -5.62 3.87 -2.81
N TRP A 258 -5.18 4.55 -3.88
CA TRP A 258 -6.05 5.20 -4.87
C TRP A 258 -6.31 4.32 -6.09
N LEU A 259 -5.59 3.20 -6.22
CA LEU A 259 -5.64 2.32 -7.38
C LEU A 259 -7.01 1.64 -7.50
N GLY A 260 -7.73 1.97 -8.57
CA GLY A 260 -9.11 1.50 -8.80
C GLY A 260 -10.18 2.29 -8.07
N GLY A 261 -9.83 3.34 -7.32
CA GLY A 261 -10.74 4.22 -6.59
C GLY A 261 -10.70 5.70 -7.04
N ASP A 262 -9.57 6.16 -7.58
CA ASP A 262 -9.44 7.51 -8.16
C ASP A 262 -9.99 7.56 -9.59
N ARG A 263 -11.11 8.27 -9.76
CA ARG A 263 -11.80 8.43 -11.06
C ARG A 263 -11.77 9.88 -11.56
N ASP A 264 -11.10 10.79 -10.86
CA ASP A 264 -10.98 12.17 -11.28
C ASP A 264 -10.21 12.27 -12.61
N GLY A 265 -10.90 12.67 -13.67
CA GLY A 265 -10.35 12.72 -15.03
C GLY A 265 -10.00 11.35 -15.66
N HIS A 266 -10.32 10.23 -15.00
CA HIS A 266 -9.93 8.89 -15.45
C HIS A 266 -11.16 8.02 -15.82
N PRO A 267 -11.61 8.02 -17.09
CA PRO A 267 -12.83 7.32 -17.51
C PRO A 267 -12.73 5.79 -17.36
N GLY A 268 -11.52 5.22 -17.31
CA GLY A 268 -11.30 3.79 -17.09
C GLY A 268 -11.57 3.28 -15.67
N VAL A 269 -11.76 4.16 -14.69
CA VAL A 269 -12.03 3.77 -13.28
C VAL A 269 -13.52 3.82 -13.01
N ASN A 270 -14.06 2.74 -12.45
CA ASN A 270 -15.49 2.54 -12.17
C ASN A 270 -15.71 1.47 -11.08
N GLY A 271 -16.97 1.10 -10.83
CA GLY A 271 -17.33 0.06 -9.86
C GLY A 271 -16.68 -1.30 -10.09
N ASP A 272 -16.38 -1.70 -11.33
CA ASP A 272 -15.73 -2.98 -11.62
C ASP A 272 -14.24 -2.94 -11.31
N THR A 273 -13.55 -1.83 -11.59
CA THR A 273 -12.16 -1.66 -11.18
C THR A 273 -12.02 -1.61 -9.66
N LEU A 274 -12.99 -1.03 -8.96
CA LEU A 274 -13.03 -1.01 -7.49
C LEU A 274 -13.14 -2.42 -6.91
N LYS A 275 -14.09 -3.23 -7.43
CA LYS A 275 -14.25 -4.65 -7.03
C LYS A 275 -12.99 -5.45 -7.31
N LEU A 276 -12.39 -5.26 -8.49
CA LEU A 276 -11.15 -5.92 -8.88
C LEU A 276 -9.99 -5.57 -7.94
N ALA A 277 -9.82 -4.29 -7.60
CA ALA A 277 -8.77 -3.82 -6.70
C ALA A 277 -8.89 -4.49 -5.32
N LEU A 278 -10.08 -4.42 -4.69
CA LEU A 278 -10.31 -5.03 -3.39
C LEU A 278 -10.17 -6.55 -3.40
N ALA A 279 -10.76 -7.24 -4.37
CA ALA A 279 -10.63 -8.70 -4.47
C ALA A 279 -9.17 -9.14 -4.67
N SER A 280 -8.38 -8.37 -5.44
CA SER A 280 -6.96 -8.65 -5.67
C SER A 280 -6.11 -8.40 -4.41
N GLN A 281 -6.40 -7.33 -3.66
CA GLN A 281 -5.78 -7.04 -2.37
C GLN A 281 -6.11 -8.10 -1.31
N ALA A 282 -7.39 -8.44 -1.20
CA ALA A 282 -7.91 -9.46 -0.31
C ALA A 282 -7.24 -10.81 -0.55
N ARG A 283 -7.03 -11.16 -1.81
CA ARG A 283 -6.32 -12.38 -2.18
C ARG A 283 -4.92 -12.45 -1.57
N VAL A 284 -4.16 -11.37 -1.67
CA VAL A 284 -2.78 -11.32 -1.15
C VAL A 284 -2.76 -11.53 0.36
N ILE A 285 -3.63 -10.83 1.10
CA ILE A 285 -3.61 -10.87 2.55
C ILE A 285 -4.24 -12.14 3.14
N LEU A 286 -5.31 -12.66 2.53
CA LEU A 286 -5.94 -13.91 2.95
C LEU A 286 -5.04 -15.12 2.68
N ASP A 287 -4.30 -15.13 1.56
CA ASP A 287 -3.29 -16.15 1.30
C ASP A 287 -2.18 -16.10 2.38
N TRP A 288 -1.74 -14.90 2.79
CA TRP A 288 -0.77 -14.76 3.87
C TRP A 288 -1.31 -15.25 5.21
N TYR A 289 -2.51 -14.83 5.62
CA TYR A 289 -3.16 -15.32 6.86
C TYR A 289 -3.29 -16.85 6.86
N ALA A 290 -3.77 -17.43 5.76
CA ALA A 290 -3.91 -18.88 5.63
C ALA A 290 -2.56 -19.59 5.77
N GLY A 291 -1.48 -19.04 5.20
CA GLY A 291 -0.13 -19.55 5.36
C GLY A 291 0.37 -19.52 6.81
N GLU A 292 0.17 -18.40 7.53
CA GLU A 292 0.54 -18.29 8.94
C GLU A 292 -0.28 -19.23 9.83
N VAL A 293 -1.59 -19.34 9.60
CA VAL A 293 -2.46 -20.29 10.31
C VAL A 293 -2.00 -21.74 10.08
N ARG A 294 -1.59 -22.11 8.86
CA ARG A 294 -1.05 -23.45 8.59
C ARG A 294 0.29 -23.71 9.28
N LYS A 295 1.17 -22.72 9.38
CA LYS A 295 2.40 -22.83 10.18
C LYS A 295 2.09 -23.06 11.66
N LEU A 296 1.15 -22.29 12.21
CA LEU A 296 0.68 -22.45 13.59
C LEU A 296 0.07 -23.84 13.82
N TRP A 297 -0.79 -24.29 12.89
CA TRP A 297 -1.42 -25.61 12.94
C TRP A 297 -0.39 -26.75 12.98
N SER A 298 0.70 -26.63 12.19
CA SER A 298 1.79 -27.60 12.20
C SER A 298 2.50 -27.63 13.56
N ASN A 299 2.80 -26.45 14.11
CA ASN A 299 3.66 -26.29 15.29
C ASN A 299 2.95 -26.46 16.64
N LEU A 300 1.65 -26.14 16.75
CA LEU A 300 0.88 -26.15 18.00
C LEU A 300 0.19 -27.50 18.26
N ALA A 301 0.98 -28.58 18.26
CA ALA A 301 0.56 -29.94 18.59
C ALA A 301 0.44 -30.19 20.11
N VAL A 302 -0.18 -29.26 20.83
CA VAL A 302 -0.27 -29.34 22.30
C VAL A 302 -1.37 -30.33 22.68
N SER A 303 -0.95 -31.46 23.27
CA SER A 303 -1.87 -32.49 23.74
C SER A 303 -2.43 -32.18 25.12
N THR A 304 -3.74 -32.40 25.27
CA THR A 304 -4.48 -32.35 26.54
C THR A 304 -3.98 -33.35 27.59
N ALA A 305 -3.21 -34.36 27.18
CA ALA A 305 -2.55 -35.29 28.10
C ALA A 305 -1.41 -34.62 28.90
N TYR A 306 -0.81 -33.55 28.36
CA TYR A 306 0.36 -32.90 28.96
C TYR A 306 0.09 -31.46 29.42
N ALA A 307 -0.90 -30.78 28.86
CA ALA A 307 -1.22 -29.40 29.21
C ALA A 307 -2.73 -29.14 29.26
N PRO A 308 -3.21 -28.37 30.25
CA PRO A 308 -4.61 -27.92 30.27
C PRO A 308 -4.88 -26.95 29.10
N VAL A 309 -6.14 -26.93 28.68
CA VAL A 309 -6.63 -26.08 27.59
C VAL A 309 -7.90 -25.38 28.05
N SER A 310 -8.05 -24.11 27.64
CA SER A 310 -9.22 -23.32 27.96
C SER A 310 -10.50 -23.86 27.32
N GLN A 311 -11.65 -23.57 27.93
CA GLN A 311 -12.96 -24.01 27.41
C GLN A 311 -13.29 -23.34 26.07
N GLU A 312 -12.79 -22.13 25.86
CA GLU A 312 -12.98 -21.36 24.64
C GLU A 312 -12.28 -22.02 23.44
N VAL A 313 -11.05 -22.52 23.63
CA VAL A 313 -10.34 -23.29 22.59
C VAL A 313 -11.02 -24.63 22.33
N LEU A 314 -11.51 -25.31 23.37
CA LEU A 314 -12.28 -26.56 23.20
C LEU A 314 -13.57 -26.33 22.41
N ALA A 315 -14.25 -25.21 22.63
CA ALA A 315 -15.45 -24.85 21.89
C ALA A 315 -15.17 -24.55 20.40
N LEU A 316 -14.02 -23.94 20.08
CA LEU A 316 -13.57 -23.80 18.69
C LEU A 316 -13.22 -25.16 18.07
N ALA A 317 -12.46 -25.99 18.79
CA ALA A 317 -12.08 -27.32 18.33
C ALA A 317 -13.30 -28.20 18.00
N ALA A 318 -14.36 -28.13 18.81
CA ALA A 318 -15.58 -28.92 18.62
C ALA A 318 -16.40 -28.56 17.36
N GLN A 319 -16.14 -27.41 16.73
CA GLN A 319 -16.84 -26.96 15.53
C GLN A 319 -16.19 -27.42 14.22
N THR A 320 -15.03 -28.08 14.27
CA THR A 320 -14.36 -28.57 13.06
C THR A 320 -15.12 -29.72 12.39
N SER A 321 -15.13 -29.76 11.07
CA SER A 321 -15.85 -30.77 10.29
C SER A 321 -15.11 -32.11 10.14
N ASP A 322 -13.81 -32.17 10.44
CA ASP A 322 -13.01 -33.41 10.39
C ASP A 322 -12.07 -33.53 11.62
N PRO A 323 -12.60 -33.90 12.79
CA PRO A 323 -11.77 -34.27 13.92
C PRO A 323 -11.17 -35.66 13.65
N SER A 324 -10.04 -35.69 12.95
CA SER A 324 -9.26 -36.92 12.84
C SER A 324 -9.03 -37.50 14.23
N VAL A 325 -9.26 -38.80 14.37
CA VAL A 325 -9.07 -39.53 15.64
C VAL A 325 -7.67 -39.37 16.24
N HIS A 326 -6.67 -39.07 15.40
CA HIS A 326 -5.29 -38.82 15.80
C HIS A 326 -5.03 -37.41 16.35
N ARG A 327 -6.01 -36.51 16.29
CA ARG A 327 -5.90 -35.10 16.70
C ARG A 327 -6.91 -34.71 17.77
N LEU A 328 -7.70 -35.66 18.27
CA LEU A 328 -8.75 -35.40 19.27
C LEU A 328 -8.20 -34.81 20.56
N ASP A 329 -6.98 -35.20 20.94
CA ASP A 329 -6.31 -34.68 22.12
C ASP A 329 -5.51 -33.39 21.85
N GLU A 330 -5.49 -32.86 20.62
CA GLU A 330 -4.76 -31.66 20.18
C GLU A 330 -5.70 -30.48 19.82
N PRO A 331 -6.41 -29.89 20.79
CA PRO A 331 -7.49 -28.95 20.52
C PRO A 331 -7.05 -27.64 19.85
N TYR A 332 -5.82 -27.17 20.06
CA TYR A 332 -5.30 -25.99 19.36
C TYR A 332 -5.20 -26.23 17.85
N ARG A 333 -4.77 -27.43 17.44
CA ARG A 333 -4.66 -27.80 16.02
C ARG A 333 -6.05 -27.90 15.39
N LEU A 334 -7.03 -28.47 16.10
CA LEU A 334 -8.42 -28.51 15.64
C LEU A 334 -9.04 -27.12 15.52
N ALA A 335 -8.81 -26.23 16.50
CA ALA A 335 -9.26 -24.84 16.43
C ALA A 335 -8.63 -24.09 15.24
N LEU A 336 -7.33 -24.31 14.98
CA LEU A 336 -6.64 -23.70 13.84
C LEU A 336 -7.13 -24.25 12.48
N GLU A 337 -7.57 -25.51 12.42
CA GLU A 337 -8.22 -26.06 11.23
C GLU A 337 -9.53 -25.31 10.93
N LEU A 338 -10.38 -25.12 11.94
CA LEU A 338 -11.60 -24.32 11.78
C LEU A 338 -11.30 -22.89 11.32
N ILE A 339 -10.30 -22.24 11.94
CA ILE A 339 -9.89 -20.88 11.56
C ILE A 339 -9.45 -20.84 10.09
N PHE A 340 -8.67 -21.84 9.64
CA PHE A 340 -8.25 -21.95 8.25
C PHE A 340 -9.45 -22.14 7.30
N ASP A 341 -10.38 -23.03 7.65
CA ASP A 341 -11.57 -23.29 6.84
C ASP A 341 -12.46 -22.04 6.72
N ARG A 342 -12.62 -21.29 7.81
CA ARG A 342 -13.33 -20.00 7.78
C ARG A 342 -12.61 -18.97 6.90
N LEU A 343 -11.28 -18.89 6.94
CA LEU A 343 -10.51 -18.03 6.01
C LEU A 343 -10.68 -18.46 4.55
N ASN A 344 -10.70 -19.77 4.28
CA ASN A 344 -10.95 -20.31 2.95
C ASN A 344 -12.35 -19.92 2.45
N ALA A 345 -13.38 -20.05 3.29
CA ALA A 345 -14.75 -19.61 2.99
C ALA A 345 -14.82 -18.09 2.73
N VAL A 346 -14.11 -17.27 3.53
CA VAL A 346 -14.00 -15.81 3.32
C VAL A 346 -13.37 -15.51 1.96
N SER A 347 -12.24 -16.14 1.62
CA SER A 347 -11.58 -15.94 0.32
C SER A 347 -12.49 -16.35 -0.84
N LYS A 348 -13.22 -17.47 -0.70
CA LYS A 348 -14.17 -17.91 -1.72
C LYS A 348 -15.29 -16.91 -1.93
N LYS A 349 -15.86 -16.36 -0.86
CA LYS A 349 -16.90 -15.32 -0.89
C LYS A 349 -16.39 -14.03 -1.55
N LEU A 350 -15.22 -13.54 -1.13
CA LEU A 350 -14.71 -12.21 -1.50
C LEU A 350 -14.01 -12.19 -2.86
N THR A 351 -13.30 -13.26 -3.21
CA THR A 351 -12.42 -13.29 -4.40
C THR A 351 -12.80 -14.39 -5.40
N GLY A 352 -13.83 -15.20 -5.12
CA GLY A 352 -14.21 -16.36 -5.93
C GLY A 352 -13.24 -17.54 -5.89
N SER A 353 -12.14 -17.43 -5.14
CA SER A 353 -11.00 -18.37 -5.17
C SER A 353 -10.62 -18.83 -3.77
N ARG A 354 -10.15 -20.07 -3.64
CA ARG A 354 -9.69 -20.69 -2.38
C ARG A 354 -8.33 -20.16 -1.94
N VAL A 355 -8.08 -20.01 -0.64
CA VAL A 355 -6.74 -19.63 -0.15
C VAL A 355 -5.67 -20.65 -0.53
N ILE A 356 -4.39 -20.27 -0.45
CA ILE A 356 -3.28 -21.23 -0.56
C ILE A 356 -3.44 -22.39 0.44
N PHE A 357 -2.93 -23.57 0.06
CA PHE A 357 -3.01 -24.84 0.79
C PHE A 357 -4.41 -25.48 0.87
N ALA A 358 -5.49 -24.78 0.52
CA ALA A 358 -6.82 -25.37 0.49
C ALA A 358 -6.99 -26.27 -0.74
N THR A 359 -7.41 -27.51 -0.52
CA THR A 359 -7.68 -28.50 -1.58
C THR A 359 -9.13 -28.46 -2.05
N GLU A 360 -10.06 -28.12 -1.16
CA GLU A 360 -11.50 -28.05 -1.41
C GLU A 360 -12.15 -26.76 -0.90
N ASP A 361 -13.42 -26.54 -1.27
CA ASP A 361 -14.20 -25.44 -0.73
C ASP A 361 -14.63 -25.81 0.70
N ALA A 362 -14.42 -24.88 1.64
CA ALA A 362 -14.79 -25.10 3.03
C ALA A 362 -16.31 -25.12 3.20
N LYS A 363 -16.80 -26.05 4.03
CA LYS A 363 -18.23 -26.22 4.36
C LYS A 363 -18.58 -25.59 5.71
N VAL A 364 -18.00 -24.42 5.97
CA VAL A 364 -18.23 -23.63 7.19
C VAL A 364 -18.65 -22.22 6.83
N GLU A 365 -19.38 -21.57 7.74
CA GLU A 365 -19.74 -20.17 7.57
C GLU A 365 -18.47 -19.29 7.56
N PRO A 366 -18.31 -18.39 6.58
CA PRO A 366 -17.19 -17.46 6.55
C PRO A 366 -17.28 -16.49 7.74
N TYR A 367 -16.14 -15.94 8.16
CA TYR A 367 -16.16 -14.80 9.07
C TYR A 367 -16.95 -13.65 8.45
N GLY A 368 -17.87 -13.07 9.23
CA GLY A 368 -18.60 -11.87 8.81
C GLY A 368 -17.69 -10.65 8.67
N HIS A 369 -16.72 -10.52 9.58
CA HIS A 369 -15.79 -9.38 9.67
C HIS A 369 -14.41 -9.82 10.19
N PRO A 370 -13.32 -9.10 9.89
CA PRO A 370 -11.96 -9.44 10.34
C PRO A 370 -11.79 -9.47 11.86
N GLU A 371 -12.60 -8.72 12.62
CA GLU A 371 -12.58 -8.72 14.08
C GLU A 371 -12.91 -10.09 14.67
N ALA A 372 -13.77 -10.88 14.01
CA ALA A 372 -14.09 -12.24 14.43
C ALA A 372 -12.88 -13.17 14.26
N PHE A 373 -12.14 -13.03 13.16
CA PHE A 373 -10.89 -13.77 12.94
C PHE A 373 -9.83 -13.40 14.00
N VAL A 374 -9.67 -12.11 14.28
CA VAL A 374 -8.77 -11.63 15.35
C VAL A 374 -9.20 -12.18 16.71
N SER A 375 -10.50 -12.25 16.99
CA SER A 375 -11.03 -12.79 18.25
C SER A 375 -10.66 -14.26 18.43
N ASP A 376 -10.83 -15.09 17.41
CA ASP A 376 -10.49 -16.52 17.47
C ASP A 376 -8.97 -16.73 17.72
N LEU A 377 -8.11 -15.91 17.11
CA LEU A 377 -6.67 -15.93 17.38
C LEU A 377 -6.32 -15.50 18.81
N LYS A 378 -7.03 -14.50 19.35
CA LYS A 378 -6.83 -14.05 20.75
C LYS A 378 -7.23 -15.13 21.76
N VAL A 379 -8.27 -15.91 21.48
CA VAL A 379 -8.63 -17.09 22.29
C VAL A 379 -7.45 -18.07 22.39
N ILE A 380 -6.73 -18.29 21.28
CA ILE A 380 -5.52 -19.13 21.28
C ILE A 380 -4.40 -18.51 22.12
N ILE A 381 -4.13 -17.21 21.94
CA ILE A 381 -3.13 -16.46 22.73
C ILE A 381 -3.41 -16.59 24.23
N ASP A 382 -4.65 -16.30 24.65
CA ASP A 382 -5.04 -16.27 26.06
C ASP A 382 -4.91 -17.65 26.71
N SER A 383 -5.29 -18.71 25.99
CA SER A 383 -5.15 -20.09 26.45
C SER A 383 -3.69 -20.52 26.59
N LEU A 384 -2.85 -20.21 25.60
CA LEU A 384 -1.41 -20.51 25.66
C LEU A 384 -0.71 -19.72 26.77
N GLY A 385 -1.03 -18.44 26.93
CA GLY A 385 -0.48 -17.60 27.99
C GLY A 385 -0.85 -18.12 29.38
N ARG A 386 -2.11 -18.52 29.58
CA ARG A 386 -2.62 -19.05 30.86
C ARG A 386 -1.99 -20.39 31.26
N HIS A 387 -1.75 -21.28 30.30
CA HIS A 387 -1.38 -22.68 30.59
C HIS A 387 0.07 -23.04 30.29
N GLY A 388 0.74 -22.31 29.38
CA GLY A 388 2.13 -22.52 29.00
C GLY A 388 3.04 -21.32 29.18
N GLY A 389 2.49 -20.17 29.59
CA GLY A 389 3.22 -18.93 29.81
C GLY A 389 3.53 -18.14 28.53
N GLU A 390 3.94 -16.89 28.72
CA GLU A 390 4.15 -15.92 27.64
C GLU A 390 5.10 -16.36 26.53
N ARG A 391 6.11 -17.17 26.86
CA ARG A 391 7.09 -17.67 25.88
C ARG A 391 6.48 -18.67 24.89
N LEU A 392 5.42 -19.39 25.29
CA LEU A 392 4.77 -20.38 24.43
C LEU A 392 3.86 -19.73 23.37
N VAL A 393 3.32 -18.54 23.64
CA VAL A 393 2.50 -17.79 22.67
C VAL A 393 3.28 -17.50 21.38
N GLY A 394 4.56 -17.12 21.54
CA GLY A 394 5.46 -16.79 20.42
C GLY A 394 5.15 -15.46 19.73
N GLY A 395 6.14 -14.93 19.01
CA GLY A 395 6.00 -13.66 18.29
C GLY A 395 5.08 -13.75 17.07
N SER A 396 5.16 -14.85 16.30
CA SER A 396 4.44 -14.98 15.03
C SER A 396 2.91 -14.92 15.18
N LEU A 397 2.35 -15.52 16.25
CA LEU A 397 0.90 -15.44 16.51
C LEU A 397 0.47 -14.00 16.86
N ARG A 398 1.28 -13.27 17.62
CA ARG A 398 1.02 -11.86 17.97
C ARG A 398 1.10 -10.96 16.74
N THR A 399 2.14 -11.13 15.93
CA THR A 399 2.29 -10.41 14.65
C THR A 399 1.13 -10.71 13.71
N LEU A 400 0.65 -11.95 13.63
CA LEU A 400 -0.54 -12.30 12.84
C LEU A 400 -1.77 -11.51 13.32
N VAL A 401 -2.01 -11.43 14.63
CA VAL A 401 -3.12 -10.65 15.20
C VAL A 401 -2.99 -9.16 14.86
N GLU A 402 -1.82 -8.57 15.03
CA GLU A 402 -1.59 -7.14 14.79
C GLU A 402 -1.72 -6.77 13.30
N VAL A 403 -1.16 -7.59 12.40
CA VAL A 403 -1.34 -7.40 10.96
C VAL A 403 -2.80 -7.62 10.57
N ALA A 404 -3.52 -8.57 11.18
CA ALA A 404 -4.95 -8.74 10.96
C ALA A 404 -5.78 -7.53 11.40
N GLN A 405 -5.41 -6.88 12.51
CA GLN A 405 -6.04 -5.65 12.97
C GLN A 405 -5.71 -4.44 12.07
N ALA A 406 -4.50 -4.37 11.52
CA ALA A 406 -4.07 -3.27 10.65
C ALA A 406 -4.63 -3.37 9.23
N CYS A 407 -4.67 -4.58 8.67
CA CYS A 407 -4.99 -4.82 7.25
C CYS A 407 -6.42 -5.32 7.01
N GLY A 408 -7.08 -5.91 8.01
CA GLY A 408 -8.37 -6.59 7.84
C GLY A 408 -8.36 -7.60 6.68
N PHE A 409 -9.52 -7.84 6.06
CA PHE A 409 -9.60 -8.69 4.86
C PHE A 409 -9.35 -7.94 3.55
N HIS A 410 -8.99 -6.65 3.61
CA HIS A 410 -8.87 -5.77 2.44
C HIS A 410 -7.43 -5.31 2.17
N LEU A 411 -6.47 -5.60 3.05
CA LEU A 411 -5.04 -5.23 3.00
C LEU A 411 -4.77 -3.74 3.10
N MET A 412 -5.32 -2.95 2.18
CA MET A 412 -5.18 -1.50 2.10
C MET A 412 -6.57 -0.88 1.87
N SER A 413 -6.90 0.16 2.60
CA SER A 413 -8.17 0.87 2.41
C SER A 413 -8.16 1.60 1.07
N LEU A 414 -9.24 1.51 0.29
CA LEU A 414 -9.36 2.25 -0.96
C LEU A 414 -10.03 3.61 -0.72
N ASP A 415 -9.36 4.67 -1.14
CA ASP A 415 -10.00 5.97 -1.24
C ASP A 415 -10.82 6.05 -2.53
N LEU A 416 -11.94 6.76 -2.47
CA LEU A 416 -12.73 7.12 -3.65
C LEU A 416 -12.44 8.58 -3.96
N ARG A 417 -12.07 8.92 -5.18
CA ARG A 417 -11.85 10.33 -5.56
C ARG A 417 -12.64 10.70 -6.79
N GLN A 418 -13.34 11.83 -6.74
CA GLN A 418 -14.09 12.37 -7.88
C GLN A 418 -14.15 13.90 -7.83
N ASN A 419 -14.28 14.52 -9.00
CA ASN A 419 -14.41 15.96 -9.18
C ASN A 419 -15.77 16.50 -8.72
N ALA A 420 -15.78 17.62 -8.00
CA ALA A 420 -17.00 18.31 -7.56
C ALA A 420 -17.97 18.59 -8.71
N ASP A 421 -17.47 19.00 -9.89
CA ASP A 421 -18.33 19.32 -11.04
C ASP A 421 -19.18 18.11 -11.50
N VAL A 422 -18.68 16.87 -11.30
CA VAL A 422 -19.41 15.63 -11.62
C VAL A 422 -20.56 15.42 -10.64
N HIS A 423 -20.35 15.73 -9.35
CA HIS A 423 -21.39 15.65 -8.32
C HIS A 423 -22.53 16.61 -8.63
N GLU A 424 -22.20 17.86 -8.97
CA GLU A 424 -23.18 18.89 -9.34
C GLU A 424 -24.10 18.43 -10.48
N ARG A 425 -23.52 17.93 -11.58
CA ARG A 425 -24.27 17.45 -12.75
C ARG A 425 -25.11 16.22 -12.45
N THR A 426 -24.57 15.30 -11.64
CA THR A 426 -25.28 14.09 -11.22
C THR A 426 -26.51 14.48 -10.40
N LEU A 427 -26.38 15.38 -9.42
CA LEU A 427 -27.49 15.83 -8.59
C LEU A 427 -28.54 16.60 -9.38
N ASP A 428 -28.11 17.45 -10.31
CA ASP A 428 -29.00 18.18 -11.20
C ASP A 428 -29.87 17.25 -12.04
N GLU A 429 -29.31 16.17 -12.60
CA GLU A 429 -30.12 15.15 -13.27
C GLU A 429 -31.08 14.45 -12.29
N LEU A 430 -30.60 14.03 -11.10
CA LEU A 430 -31.45 13.36 -10.11
C LEU A 430 -32.67 14.21 -9.72
N TYR A 431 -32.48 15.51 -9.45
CA TYR A 431 -33.56 16.42 -9.07
C TYR A 431 -34.57 16.65 -10.20
N ARG A 432 -34.10 16.80 -11.46
CA ARG A 432 -35.00 16.91 -12.61
C ARG A 432 -35.83 15.64 -12.80
N ARG A 433 -35.18 14.48 -12.70
CA ARG A 433 -35.82 13.16 -12.88
C ARG A 433 -36.80 12.79 -11.76
N ALA A 434 -36.53 13.26 -10.54
CA ALA A 434 -37.42 13.07 -9.39
C ALA A 434 -38.72 13.91 -9.48
N GLY A 435 -38.88 14.75 -10.50
CA GLY A 435 -40.07 15.58 -10.70
C GLY A 435 -40.19 16.75 -9.72
N ALA A 436 -39.09 17.10 -9.03
CA ALA A 436 -39.09 18.15 -8.00
C ALA A 436 -39.15 19.58 -8.59
N GLY A 437 -39.05 19.74 -9.92
CA GLY A 437 -38.98 21.05 -10.59
C GLY A 437 -37.72 21.85 -10.26
N VAL A 438 -36.78 21.26 -9.51
CA VAL A 438 -35.53 21.89 -9.12
C VAL A 438 -34.55 21.84 -10.28
N LYS A 439 -34.00 23.01 -10.61
CA LYS A 439 -32.90 23.15 -11.57
C LYS A 439 -31.63 23.47 -10.79
N TYR A 440 -30.95 22.43 -10.33
CA TYR A 440 -29.88 22.54 -9.33
C TYR A 440 -28.75 23.47 -9.78
N LEU A 441 -28.33 23.36 -11.04
CA LEU A 441 -27.23 24.18 -11.59
C LEU A 441 -27.56 25.68 -11.67
N GLU A 442 -28.84 26.06 -11.70
CA GLU A 442 -29.28 27.46 -11.73
C GLU A 442 -29.34 28.10 -10.32
N LEU A 443 -29.17 27.32 -9.25
CA LEU A 443 -29.18 27.81 -7.87
C LEU A 443 -27.85 28.45 -7.49
N ASP A 444 -27.91 29.50 -6.68
CA ASP A 444 -26.75 30.05 -5.99
C ASP A 444 -26.30 29.14 -4.82
N GLU A 445 -25.11 29.42 -4.29
CA GLU A 445 -24.48 28.59 -3.25
C GLU A 445 -25.34 28.46 -1.96
N GLU A 446 -26.01 29.53 -1.57
CA GLU A 446 -26.86 29.52 -0.37
C GLU A 446 -28.09 28.63 -0.59
N ALA A 447 -28.73 28.74 -1.75
CA ALA A 447 -29.87 27.92 -2.12
C ALA A 447 -29.49 26.44 -2.31
N ARG A 448 -28.34 26.15 -2.94
CA ARG A 448 -27.80 24.79 -3.06
C ARG A 448 -27.59 24.16 -1.69
N SER A 449 -26.86 24.85 -0.81
CA SER A 449 -26.59 24.37 0.55
C SER A 449 -27.87 24.10 1.34
N LYS A 450 -28.85 25.03 1.31
CA LYS A 450 -30.15 24.84 1.99
C LYS A 450 -30.90 23.61 1.47
N LEU A 451 -30.94 23.43 0.14
CA LEU A 451 -31.58 22.29 -0.48
C LEU A 451 -30.94 20.96 -0.05
N LEU A 452 -29.61 20.87 -0.12
CA LEU A 452 -28.87 19.65 0.24
C LEU A 452 -29.00 19.31 1.73
N ILE A 453 -28.94 20.31 2.61
CA ILE A 453 -29.17 20.12 4.06
C ILE A 453 -30.60 19.60 4.30
N SER A 454 -31.60 20.17 3.60
CA SER A 454 -32.98 19.68 3.67
C SER A 454 -33.08 18.23 3.19
N GLU A 455 -32.42 17.88 2.09
CA GLU A 455 -32.43 16.51 1.56
C GLU A 455 -31.70 15.52 2.51
N LEU A 456 -30.67 15.96 3.23
CA LEU A 456 -29.99 15.17 4.27
C LEU A 456 -30.78 15.08 5.59
N SER A 457 -31.84 15.89 5.76
CA SER A 457 -32.70 15.81 6.94
C SER A 457 -33.66 14.60 6.93
N HIS A 458 -33.66 13.79 5.87
CA HIS A 458 -34.49 12.60 5.75
C HIS A 458 -33.88 11.49 4.86
N GLN A 459 -34.49 10.30 4.90
CA GLN A 459 -34.01 9.09 4.23
C GLN A 459 -34.69 8.78 2.89
N ARG A 460 -35.55 9.67 2.39
CA ARG A 460 -36.18 9.47 1.08
C ARG A 460 -35.11 9.37 -0.02
N PRO A 461 -35.16 8.35 -0.91
CA PRO A 461 -34.26 8.27 -2.05
C PRO A 461 -34.67 9.27 -3.14
N LEU A 462 -33.67 9.84 -3.80
CA LEU A 462 -33.79 10.61 -5.04
C LEU A 462 -33.67 9.71 -6.28
N VAL A 463 -32.92 8.61 -6.16
CA VAL A 463 -32.75 7.64 -7.24
C VAL A 463 -33.99 6.75 -7.33
N SER A 464 -34.48 6.53 -8.55
CA SER A 464 -35.56 5.60 -8.87
C SER A 464 -35.01 4.46 -9.74
N PRO A 465 -35.23 3.18 -9.37
CA PRO A 465 -34.83 2.05 -10.21
C PRO A 465 -35.65 1.93 -11.50
N PHE A 466 -36.73 2.72 -11.65
CA PHE A 466 -37.63 2.71 -12.81
C PHE A 466 -37.35 3.87 -13.77
N THR A 467 -36.30 4.66 -13.53
CA THR A 467 -35.95 5.83 -14.35
C THR A 467 -34.63 5.60 -15.06
N ALA A 468 -34.57 5.93 -16.36
CA ALA A 468 -33.32 5.95 -17.11
C ALA A 468 -32.56 7.27 -16.85
N TYR A 469 -31.27 7.15 -16.54
CA TYR A 469 -30.36 8.27 -16.33
C TYR A 469 -29.32 8.34 -17.44
N GLY A 470 -28.63 9.48 -17.57
CA GLY A 470 -27.49 9.61 -18.47
C GLY A 470 -26.33 8.67 -18.13
N GLU A 471 -25.38 8.53 -19.05
CA GLU A 471 -24.22 7.63 -18.89
C GLU A 471 -23.37 7.99 -17.67
N GLU A 472 -23.08 9.29 -17.47
CA GLU A 472 -22.30 9.80 -16.32
C GLU A 472 -22.98 9.45 -14.99
N THR A 473 -24.25 9.82 -14.82
CA THR A 473 -25.04 9.51 -13.61
C THR A 473 -25.14 8.01 -13.35
N THR A 474 -25.41 7.21 -14.39
CA THR A 474 -25.50 5.75 -14.27
C THR A 474 -24.18 5.16 -13.77
N LYS A 475 -23.06 5.63 -14.32
CA LYS A 475 -21.72 5.16 -13.94
C LYS A 475 -21.33 5.57 -12.52
N GLU A 476 -21.64 6.81 -12.10
CA GLU A 476 -21.37 7.27 -10.74
C GLU A 476 -22.19 6.50 -9.71
N LEU A 477 -23.50 6.31 -9.94
CA LEU A 477 -24.36 5.52 -9.07
C LEU A 477 -23.87 4.07 -8.96
N ALA A 478 -23.51 3.42 -10.08
CA ALA A 478 -22.99 2.07 -10.08
C ALA A 478 -21.65 1.95 -9.32
N THR A 479 -20.80 2.98 -9.39
CA THR A 479 -19.54 3.02 -8.65
C THR A 479 -19.77 3.18 -7.14
N MET A 480 -20.71 4.03 -6.74
CA MET A 480 -21.09 4.19 -5.33
C MET A 480 -21.79 2.94 -4.78
N GLU A 481 -22.61 2.26 -5.59
CA GLU A 481 -23.25 1.01 -5.20
C GLU A 481 -22.22 -0.12 -5.04
N ALA A 482 -21.23 -0.18 -5.92
CA ALA A 482 -20.09 -1.08 -5.75
C ALA A 482 -19.38 -0.80 -4.42
N ALA A 483 -19.08 0.46 -4.10
CA ALA A 483 -18.48 0.84 -2.82
C ALA A 483 -19.34 0.42 -1.61
N ALA A 484 -20.65 0.60 -1.67
CA ALA A 484 -21.59 0.16 -0.64
C ALA A 484 -21.58 -1.37 -0.46
N GLN A 485 -21.54 -2.12 -1.56
CA GLN A 485 -21.40 -3.57 -1.53
C GLN A 485 -20.07 -3.99 -0.89
N MET A 486 -18.97 -3.31 -1.20
CA MET A 486 -17.68 -3.60 -0.60
C MET A 486 -17.67 -3.37 0.91
N VAL A 487 -18.30 -2.31 1.42
CA VAL A 487 -18.43 -2.10 2.88
C VAL A 487 -19.21 -3.25 3.55
N ARG A 488 -20.24 -3.78 2.90
CA ARG A 488 -20.99 -4.95 3.40
C ARG A 488 -20.14 -6.21 3.42
N ASP A 489 -19.29 -6.40 2.42
CA ASP A 489 -18.51 -7.63 2.26
C ASP A 489 -17.21 -7.64 3.08
N TYR A 490 -16.50 -6.51 3.15
CA TYR A 490 -15.18 -6.37 3.76
C TYR A 490 -15.20 -5.65 5.12
N GLY A 491 -16.31 -5.00 5.47
CA GLY A 491 -16.43 -4.12 6.63
C GLY A 491 -16.02 -2.67 6.34
N HIS A 492 -16.33 -1.77 7.28
CA HIS A 492 -16.13 -0.31 7.12
C HIS A 492 -14.69 0.11 6.85
N GLY A 493 -13.70 -0.66 7.32
CA GLY A 493 -12.28 -0.33 7.14
C GLY A 493 -11.79 -0.41 5.68
N CYS A 494 -12.53 -1.06 4.77
CA CYS A 494 -12.07 -1.24 3.40
C CYS A 494 -12.09 0.04 2.55
N LEU A 495 -12.85 1.05 2.98
CA LEU A 495 -12.86 2.36 2.36
C LEU A 495 -12.12 3.36 3.26
N GLY A 496 -11.26 4.16 2.65
CA GLY A 496 -10.60 5.27 3.32
C GLY A 496 -11.48 6.52 3.29
N ALA A 497 -11.03 7.54 2.55
CA ALA A 497 -11.76 8.78 2.33
C ALA A 497 -12.48 8.79 0.97
N TYR A 498 -13.61 9.49 0.92
CA TYR A 498 -14.16 10.06 -0.30
C TYR A 498 -13.56 11.45 -0.49
N VAL A 499 -12.58 11.54 -1.38
CA VAL A 499 -11.86 12.76 -1.73
C VAL A 499 -12.63 13.51 -2.83
N ILE A 500 -12.86 14.80 -2.63
CA ILE A 500 -13.58 15.67 -3.57
C ILE A 500 -12.56 16.61 -4.21
N SER A 501 -12.14 16.31 -5.44
CA SER A 501 -11.26 17.22 -6.18
C SER A 501 -11.97 18.51 -6.53
N LYS A 502 -11.19 19.59 -6.70
CA LYS A 502 -11.71 20.91 -7.10
C LYS A 502 -12.80 21.45 -6.13
N SER A 503 -12.65 21.19 -4.83
CA SER A 503 -13.55 21.73 -3.81
C SER A 503 -13.33 23.23 -3.62
N ALA A 504 -14.41 24.02 -3.62
CA ALA A 504 -14.37 25.47 -3.45
C ALA A 504 -15.44 26.02 -2.49
N THR A 505 -16.54 25.29 -2.28
CA THR A 505 -17.76 25.76 -1.60
C THR A 505 -18.29 24.75 -0.56
N LEU A 506 -19.35 25.12 0.17
CA LEU A 506 -19.98 24.21 1.13
C LEU A 506 -20.81 23.15 0.39
N SER A 507 -21.47 23.50 -0.73
CA SER A 507 -22.21 22.52 -1.53
C SER A 507 -21.32 21.37 -1.96
N ASP A 508 -20.08 21.61 -2.37
CA ASP A 508 -19.14 20.56 -2.80
C ASP A 508 -18.93 19.46 -1.74
N ILE A 509 -19.04 19.78 -0.46
CA ILE A 509 -18.96 18.80 0.65
C ILE A 509 -20.30 18.07 0.83
N LEU A 510 -21.42 18.78 0.68
CA LEU A 510 -22.78 18.28 0.90
C LEU A 510 -23.29 17.39 -0.24
N GLU A 511 -22.89 17.66 -1.47
CA GLU A 511 -23.30 16.96 -2.68
C GLU A 511 -22.98 15.46 -2.66
N PRO A 512 -21.72 15.04 -2.42
CA PRO A 512 -21.40 13.62 -2.32
C PRO A 512 -22.09 12.96 -1.13
N LEU A 513 -22.42 13.67 -0.05
CA LEU A 513 -23.21 13.10 1.05
C LEU A 513 -24.63 12.73 0.60
N VAL A 514 -25.27 13.60 -0.19
CA VAL A 514 -26.59 13.30 -0.77
C VAL A 514 -26.52 12.14 -1.75
N LEU A 515 -25.45 12.04 -2.55
CA LEU A 515 -25.25 10.93 -3.49
C LEU A 515 -24.97 9.60 -2.75
N LEU A 516 -24.09 9.62 -1.75
CA LEU A 516 -23.78 8.44 -0.93
C LEU A 516 -24.98 7.97 -0.09
N LYS A 517 -25.93 8.86 0.20
CA LYS A 517 -27.21 8.50 0.82
C LYS A 517 -28.00 7.52 -0.03
N GLN A 518 -27.92 7.66 -1.36
CA GLN A 518 -28.70 6.86 -2.32
C GLN A 518 -28.31 5.38 -2.31
N VAL A 519 -27.07 5.08 -1.89
CA VAL A 519 -26.53 3.71 -1.87
C VAL A 519 -26.35 3.17 -0.45
N GLY A 520 -26.80 3.92 0.57
CA GLY A 520 -26.67 3.52 1.97
C GLY A 520 -25.22 3.57 2.49
N LEU A 521 -24.41 4.52 2.01
CA LEU A 521 -23.12 4.85 2.62
C LEU A 521 -23.23 6.07 3.55
N VAL A 522 -24.27 6.87 3.38
CA VAL A 522 -24.65 7.98 4.26
C VAL A 522 -26.11 7.78 4.67
N TRP A 523 -26.43 8.16 5.90
CA TRP A 523 -27.78 8.18 6.42
C TRP A 523 -28.07 9.59 6.92
N GLY A 524 -29.14 10.19 6.41
CA GLY A 524 -29.76 11.40 6.97
C GLY A 524 -30.81 11.13 8.06
N GLY A 525 -31.65 12.11 8.34
CA GLY A 525 -32.78 11.92 9.27
C GLY A 525 -32.44 12.13 10.74
N ALA A 526 -33.19 11.47 11.62
CA ALA A 526 -33.07 11.62 13.07
C ALA A 526 -31.79 10.98 13.67
N ALA A 527 -31.18 10.03 12.96
CA ALA A 527 -29.95 9.37 13.37
C ALA A 527 -28.93 9.39 12.21
N PRO A 528 -28.38 10.58 11.90
CA PRO A 528 -27.43 10.71 10.80
C PRO A 528 -26.13 9.95 11.12
N ARG A 529 -25.55 9.33 10.10
CA ARG A 529 -24.29 8.58 10.19
C ARG A 529 -23.68 8.37 8.81
N ALA A 530 -22.36 8.18 8.74
CA ALA A 530 -21.66 7.87 7.50
C ALA A 530 -20.73 6.65 7.66
N SER A 531 -20.65 5.83 6.60
CA SER A 531 -19.70 4.71 6.49
C SER A 531 -18.36 5.11 5.87
N VAL A 532 -18.24 6.34 5.36
CA VAL A 532 -17.07 6.85 4.64
C VAL A 532 -16.75 8.25 5.14
N LYS A 533 -15.45 8.58 5.23
CA LYS A 533 -14.98 9.91 5.59
C LYS A 533 -15.02 10.81 4.37
N ILE A 534 -15.55 12.03 4.47
CA ILE A 534 -15.47 13.02 3.39
C ILE A 534 -14.22 13.88 3.54
N SER A 535 -13.51 14.13 2.45
CA SER A 535 -12.30 14.95 2.41
C SER A 535 -12.34 15.95 1.24
N PRO A 536 -12.68 17.22 1.47
CA PRO A 536 -12.54 18.24 0.43
C PRO A 536 -11.06 18.46 0.10
N LEU A 537 -10.74 18.51 -1.19
CA LEU A 537 -9.40 18.81 -1.69
C LEU A 537 -9.39 20.23 -2.29
N PHE A 538 -8.78 21.16 -1.56
CA PHE A 538 -8.56 22.55 -2.00
C PHE A 538 -7.24 22.62 -2.78
N GLU A 539 -7.32 22.84 -4.10
CA GLU A 539 -6.16 22.67 -5.00
C GLU A 539 -5.62 24.00 -5.51
N THR A 540 -6.48 24.99 -5.76
CA THR A 540 -6.03 26.31 -6.22
C THR A 540 -5.66 27.22 -5.06
N ILE A 541 -4.89 28.29 -5.34
CA ILE A 541 -4.53 29.28 -4.33
C ILE A 541 -5.78 29.91 -3.70
N GLY A 542 -6.77 30.28 -4.54
CA GLY A 542 -8.03 30.85 -4.05
C GLY A 542 -8.81 29.86 -3.18
N ASP A 543 -8.83 28.58 -3.53
CA ASP A 543 -9.48 27.55 -2.74
C ASP A 543 -8.79 27.32 -1.40
N LEU A 544 -7.45 27.36 -1.36
CA LEU A 544 -6.67 27.25 -0.13
C LEU A 544 -6.90 28.45 0.81
N GLU A 545 -6.95 29.66 0.26
CA GLU A 545 -7.28 30.88 1.04
C GLU A 545 -8.72 30.84 1.57
N ASN A 546 -9.66 30.32 0.77
CA ASN A 546 -11.08 30.22 1.14
C ASN A 546 -11.39 29.00 2.02
N GLY A 547 -10.57 27.95 1.99
CA GLY A 547 -10.79 26.67 2.66
C GLY A 547 -11.14 26.78 4.16
N PRO A 548 -10.45 27.61 4.97
CA PRO A 548 -10.82 27.82 6.37
C PRO A 548 -12.26 28.34 6.56
N ARG A 549 -12.77 29.16 5.63
CA ARG A 549 -14.17 29.64 5.68
C ARG A 549 -15.14 28.50 5.39
N VAL A 550 -14.89 27.73 4.34
CA VAL A 550 -15.72 26.57 3.96
C VAL A 550 -15.77 25.54 5.08
N LEU A 551 -14.62 25.18 5.66
CA LEU A 551 -14.56 24.23 6.77
C LEU A 551 -15.28 24.75 8.03
N ARG A 552 -15.23 26.05 8.34
CA ARG A 552 -16.02 26.63 9.45
C ARG A 552 -17.52 26.53 9.19
N GLN A 553 -17.96 26.74 7.96
CA GLN A 553 -19.37 26.57 7.58
C GLN A 553 -19.79 25.11 7.76
N TRP A 554 -19.00 24.16 7.25
CA TRP A 554 -19.24 22.73 7.42
C TRP A 554 -19.29 22.32 8.90
N LEU A 555 -18.25 22.65 9.69
CA LEU A 555 -18.15 22.31 11.12
C LEU A 555 -19.19 23.01 12.01
N GLY A 556 -19.83 24.06 11.48
CA GLY A 556 -20.96 24.74 12.10
C GLY A 556 -22.28 23.99 11.98
N LEU A 557 -22.40 23.05 11.03
CA LEU A 557 -23.61 22.26 10.83
C LEU A 557 -23.69 21.12 11.86
N PRO A 558 -24.88 20.82 12.43
CA PRO A 558 -25.05 19.67 13.34
C PRO A 558 -24.64 18.34 12.69
N LEU A 559 -24.92 18.18 11.40
CA LEU A 559 -24.62 16.98 10.62
C LEU A 559 -23.11 16.71 10.42
N SER A 560 -22.23 17.68 10.69
CA SER A 560 -20.78 17.46 10.57
C SER A 560 -20.19 16.72 11.78
N ARG A 561 -20.96 16.57 12.86
CA ARG A 561 -20.52 15.99 14.14
C ARG A 561 -20.98 14.53 14.32
N THR A 562 -21.67 14.00 13.33
CA THR A 562 -22.34 12.70 13.29
C THR A 562 -21.87 11.92 12.09
#